data_AF-A0A6A5UWT5-F1
#
_entry.id   AF-A0A6A5UWT5-F1
#
_cell.length_a   1.000
_cell.length_b   1.000
_cell.length_c   1.000
_cell.angle_alpha   90.00
_cell.angle_beta   90.00
_cell.angle_gamma   90.00
#
_symmetry.space_group_name_H-M   'P 1'
#
loop_
_entity.id
_entity.type
_entity.pdbx_description
1 polymer ?
#
loop_
_entity_poly.entity_id
_entity_poly.type
_entity_poly.pdbx_seq_one_letter_code
_entity_poly.pdbx_strand_id
1 'polypeptide(L)'
;MRSRQILGRALHALLVLTLSYLLLHVLYWGFTLLAEDARQEHAAQHPVSNVENIEDVGNDKPTPQQIAESLNTVWLSYDLDHCRNVCEASRVACRLRDCWQVPGVKTWD
;
A
#
# COMPACT_ATOMS: atom_id res chain seq x y z
N MET A 1 -43.78 -12.46 -36.62
CA MET A 1 -43.23 -12.81 -35.28
C MET A 1 -41.70 -12.88 -35.21
N ARG A 2 -40.99 -13.24 -36.29
CA ARG A 2 -39.50 -13.35 -36.35
C ARG A 2 -38.74 -12.06 -35.99
N SER A 3 -39.23 -10.89 -36.39
CA SER A 3 -38.60 -9.59 -36.10
C SER A 3 -38.54 -9.24 -34.61
N ARG A 4 -39.57 -9.60 -33.83
CA ARG A 4 -39.61 -9.35 -32.37
C ARG A 4 -38.56 -10.15 -31.60
N GLN A 5 -38.23 -11.36 -32.07
CA GLN A 5 -37.20 -12.21 -31.46
C GLN A 5 -35.79 -11.68 -31.73
N ILE A 6 -35.55 -11.13 -32.92
CA ILE A 6 -34.26 -10.51 -33.27
C ILE A 6 -34.06 -9.25 -32.42
N LEU A 7 -35.11 -8.43 -32.27
CA LEU A 7 -35.05 -7.21 -31.46
C LEU A 7 -34.75 -7.51 -29.98
N GLY A 8 -35.37 -8.55 -29.42
CA GLY A 8 -35.11 -8.98 -28.05
C GLY A 8 -33.66 -9.44 -27.85
N ARG A 9 -33.11 -10.22 -28.78
CA ARG A 9 -31.70 -10.66 -28.74
C ARG A 9 -30.73 -9.49 -28.87
N ALA A 10 -31.03 -8.53 -29.75
CA ALA A 10 -30.22 -7.33 -29.92
C ALA A 10 -30.22 -6.46 -28.66
N LEU A 11 -31.38 -6.24 -28.03
CA LEU A 11 -31.50 -5.52 -26.76
C LEU A 11 -30.73 -6.23 -25.63
N HIS A 12 -30.80 -7.56 -25.56
CA HIS A 12 -30.08 -8.32 -24.55
C HIS A 12 -28.57 -8.25 -24.77
N ALA A 13 -28.11 -8.35 -26.02
CA ALA A 13 -26.69 -8.19 -26.36
C ALA A 13 -26.19 -6.79 -26.01
N LEU A 14 -26.98 -5.75 -26.33
CA LEU A 14 -26.68 -4.37 -25.94
C LEU A 14 -26.59 -4.21 -24.43
N LEU A 15 -27.54 -4.77 -23.67
CA LEU A 15 -27.55 -4.72 -22.22
C LEU A 15 -26.31 -5.38 -21.61
N VAL A 16 -25.93 -6.55 -22.12
CA VAL A 16 -24.72 -7.26 -21.65
C VAL A 16 -23.48 -6.43 -21.95
N LEU A 17 -23.37 -5.87 -23.15
CA LEU A 17 -22.23 -5.03 -23.53
C LEU A 17 -22.14 -3.76 -22.67
N THR A 18 -23.25 -3.09 -22.38
CA THR A 18 -23.24 -1.89 -21.54
C THR A 18 -22.87 -2.21 -20.10
N LEU A 19 -23.38 -3.31 -19.54
CA LEU A 19 -23.03 -3.76 -18.20
C LEU A 19 -21.54 -4.14 -18.11
N SER A 20 -21.02 -4.88 -19.09
CA SER A 20 -19.60 -5.23 -19.13
C SER A 20 -18.71 -4.00 -19.25
N TYR A 21 -19.08 -3.03 -20.10
CA TYR A 21 -18.37 -1.77 -20.23
C TYR A 21 -18.35 -0.98 -18.91
N LEU A 22 -19.50 -0.85 -18.24
CA LEU A 22 -19.60 -0.17 -16.95
C LEU A 22 -18.74 -0.84 -15.89
N LEU A 23 -18.72 -2.17 -15.85
CA LEU A 23 -17.89 -2.93 -14.92
C LEU A 23 -16.40 -2.60 -15.12
N LEU A 24 -15.93 -2.66 -16.37
CA LEU A 24 -14.55 -2.32 -16.72
C LEU A 24 -14.22 -0.86 -16.40
N HIS A 25 -15.16 0.06 -16.65
CA HIS A 25 -14.97 1.47 -16.36
C HIS A 25 -14.84 1.74 -14.86
N VAL A 26 -15.67 1.11 -14.02
CA VAL A 26 -15.58 1.23 -12.56
C VAL A 26 -14.27 0.65 -12.05
N LEU A 27 -13.88 -0.52 -12.54
CA LEU A 27 -12.59 -1.13 -12.18
C LEU A 27 -11.42 -0.22 -12.56
N TYR A 28 -11.42 0.29 -13.80
CA TYR A 28 -10.40 1.23 -14.27
C TYR A 28 -10.31 2.46 -13.37
N TRP A 29 -11.45 3.09 -13.06
CA TRP A 29 -11.51 4.24 -12.15
C TRP A 29 -10.99 3.92 -10.75
N GLY A 30 -11.34 2.76 -10.21
CA GLY A 30 -10.81 2.29 -8.93
C GLY A 30 -9.30 2.16 -8.97
N PHE A 31 -8.76 1.48 -9.98
CA PHE A 31 -7.31 1.32 -10.13
C PHE A 31 -6.57 2.64 -10.37
N THR A 32 -7.14 3.59 -11.11
CA THR A 32 -6.51 4.91 -11.28
C THR A 32 -6.45 5.67 -9.97
N LEU A 33 -7.50 5.62 -9.14
CA LEU A 33 -7.50 6.25 -7.83
C LEU A 33 -6.45 5.62 -6.91
N LEU A 34 -6.39 4.29 -6.86
CA LEU A 34 -5.37 3.58 -6.07
C LEU A 34 -3.94 3.89 -6.56
N ALA A 35 -3.76 4.06 -7.87
CA ALA A 35 -2.46 4.41 -8.44
C ALA A 35 -2.05 5.85 -8.10
N GLU A 36 -3.00 6.77 -8.03
CA GLU A 36 -2.77 8.15 -7.57
C GLU A 36 -2.40 8.18 -6.08
N ASP A 37 -3.13 7.45 -5.23
CA ASP A 37 -2.84 7.33 -3.79
C ASP A 37 -1.43 6.74 -3.56
N ALA A 38 -1.06 5.68 -4.27
CA ALA A 38 0.27 5.08 -4.17
C ALA A 38 1.40 6.03 -4.62
N ARG A 39 1.14 6.91 -5.60
CA ARG A 39 2.12 7.93 -6.02
C ARG A 39 2.21 9.06 -5.01
N GLN A 40 1.12 9.41 -4.34
CA GLN A 40 1.08 10.47 -3.35
C GLN A 40 1.79 10.07 -2.05
N GLU A 41 1.69 8.81 -1.62
CA GLU A 41 2.49 8.29 -0.50
C GLU A 41 4.00 8.37 -0.77
N HIS A 42 4.43 8.17 -2.02
CA HIS A 42 5.83 8.36 -2.41
C HIS A 42 6.25 9.83 -2.50
N ALA A 43 5.32 10.76 -2.74
CA ALA A 43 5.60 12.20 -2.82
C ALA A 43 5.50 12.92 -1.46
N ALA A 44 4.69 12.41 -0.52
CA ALA A 44 4.43 13.01 0.78
C ALA A 44 5.40 12.56 1.90
N GLN A 45 6.45 11.79 1.60
CA GLN A 45 7.46 11.33 2.56
C GLN A 45 8.48 12.40 3.03
N HIS A 46 8.17 13.69 2.94
CA HIS A 46 8.90 14.72 3.71
C HIS A 46 7.91 15.68 4.37
N PRO A 47 7.88 15.66 5.71
CA PRO A 47 8.76 16.56 6.43
C PRO A 47 9.61 15.81 7.45
N VAL A 48 10.90 15.65 7.13
CA VAL A 48 11.94 15.54 8.16
C VAL A 48 12.11 16.95 8.71
N SER A 49 11.28 17.30 9.69
CA SER A 49 11.54 18.46 10.52
C SER A 49 11.92 17.93 11.89
N ASN A 50 13.18 18.19 12.26
CA ASN A 50 13.76 18.05 13.59
C ASN A 50 14.48 16.72 13.88
N VAL A 51 15.49 16.38 13.09
CA VAL A 51 16.69 15.71 13.63
C VAL A 51 17.90 16.52 13.19
N GLU A 52 18.36 17.36 14.12
CA GLU A 52 19.66 18.02 14.10
C GLU A 52 20.79 17.03 13.75
N ASN A 53 21.71 17.48 12.89
CA ASN A 53 23.07 16.99 12.74
C ASN A 53 23.26 15.51 12.32
N ILE A 54 23.14 15.21 11.02
CA ILE A 54 24.07 14.24 10.41
C ILE A 54 24.54 14.82 9.07
N GLU A 55 25.79 15.29 9.10
CA GLU A 55 26.58 15.61 7.92
C GLU A 55 26.70 14.38 7.01
N ASP A 56 26.48 14.60 5.72
CA ASP A 56 27.15 13.96 4.58
C ASP A 56 27.73 12.55 4.78
N VAL A 57 27.00 11.50 4.39
CA VAL A 57 27.64 10.24 3.94
C VAL A 57 26.86 9.65 2.77
N GLY A 58 27.44 9.75 1.58
CA GLY A 58 26.94 9.12 0.36
C GLY A 58 26.83 7.60 0.45
N ASN A 59 25.92 7.03 -0.33
CA ASN A 59 25.89 5.63 -0.77
C ASN A 59 25.99 4.51 0.30
N ASP A 60 25.91 4.82 1.59
CA ASP A 60 25.95 3.81 2.64
C ASP A 60 24.57 3.22 2.88
N LYS A 61 24.43 1.94 2.57
CA LYS A 61 23.25 1.17 2.96
C LYS A 61 23.09 1.29 4.48
N PRO A 62 21.88 1.62 4.98
CA PRO A 62 21.65 1.72 6.41
C PRO A 62 21.97 0.37 7.08
N THR A 63 22.63 0.45 8.23
CA THR A 63 22.97 -0.74 9.00
C THR A 63 21.70 -1.44 9.51
N PRO A 64 21.75 -2.76 9.76
CA PRO A 64 20.64 -3.49 10.38
C PRO A 64 20.10 -2.84 11.66
N GLN A 65 20.97 -2.21 12.45
CA GLN A 65 20.61 -1.50 13.67
C GLN A 65 19.77 -0.25 13.40
N GLN A 66 20.19 0.58 12.43
CA GLN A 66 19.46 1.78 12.02
C GLN A 66 18.11 1.44 11.39
N ILE A 67 18.03 0.33 10.63
CA ILE A 67 16.77 -0.17 10.09
C ILE A 67 15.83 -0.58 11.23
N ALA A 68 16.32 -1.35 12.20
CA ALA A 68 15.53 -1.77 13.36
C ALA A 68 15.03 -0.57 14.19
N GLU A 69 15.89 0.44 14.41
CA GLU A 69 15.53 1.67 15.11
C GLU A 69 14.46 2.48 14.37
N SER A 70 14.55 2.59 13.04
CA SER A 70 13.56 3.30 12.22
C SER A 70 12.17 2.66 12.25
N LEU A 71 12.10 1.35 12.48
CA LEU A 71 10.87 0.58 12.57
C LEU A 71 10.28 0.57 13.99
N ASN A 72 11.06 0.98 14.99
CA ASN A 72 10.69 1.06 16.40
C ASN A 72 10.06 2.41 16.80
N THR A 73 9.47 3.12 15.86
CA THR A 73 8.76 4.37 16.17
C THR A 73 7.54 4.10 17.07
N VAL A 74 7.20 5.10 17.88
CA VAL A 74 6.05 5.04 18.79
C VAL A 74 4.78 5.23 17.96
N TRP A 75 4.16 4.12 17.56
CA TRP A 75 2.87 4.12 16.88
C TRP A 75 1.75 4.31 17.92
N LEU A 76 1.31 5.55 18.12
CA LEU A 76 0.19 5.92 19.01
C LEU A 76 -1.18 5.59 18.38
N SER A 77 -1.34 4.41 17.80
CA SER A 77 -2.66 3.95 17.37
C SER A 77 -3.37 3.28 18.54
N TYR A 78 -4.50 3.83 18.98
CA TYR A 78 -5.43 3.15 19.89
C TYR A 78 -6.10 1.91 19.26
N ASP A 79 -5.81 1.66 17.97
CA ASP A 79 -6.20 0.47 17.23
C ASP A 79 -5.14 -0.63 17.38
N LEU A 80 -5.53 -1.70 18.08
CA LEU A 80 -4.69 -2.87 18.34
C LEU A 80 -4.41 -3.67 17.05
N ASP A 81 -5.36 -3.72 16.12
CA ASP A 81 -5.18 -4.45 14.85
C ASP A 81 -4.23 -3.69 13.93
N HIS A 82 -4.31 -2.36 13.91
CA HIS A 82 -3.35 -1.52 13.21
C HIS A 82 -1.93 -1.71 13.77
N CYS A 83 -1.78 -1.71 15.10
CA CYS A 83 -0.50 -1.95 15.75
C CYS A 83 0.06 -3.34 15.42
N ARG A 84 -0.79 -4.38 15.45
CA ARG A 84 -0.40 -5.75 15.10
C ARG A 84 0.11 -5.84 13.65
N ASN A 85 -0.62 -5.27 12.70
CA ASN A 85 -0.25 -5.32 11.28
C ASN A 85 1.05 -4.56 11.01
N VAL A 86 1.26 -3.41 11.64
CA VAL A 86 2.50 -2.63 11.53
C VAL A 86 3.67 -3.36 12.16
N CYS A 87 3.49 -3.97 13.34
CA CYS A 87 4.53 -4.79 13.97
C CYS A 87 4.90 -6.01 13.12
N GLU A 88 3.92 -6.68 12.51
CA GLU A 88 4.15 -7.81 11.62
C GLU A 88 4.90 -7.39 10.35
N ALA A 89 4.49 -6.28 9.72
CA ALA A 89 5.15 -5.72 8.56
C ALA A 89 6.61 -5.31 8.87
N SER A 90 6.85 -4.63 9.99
CA SER A 90 8.19 -4.27 10.47
C SER A 90 9.07 -5.49 10.70
N ARG A 91 8.52 -6.56 11.28
CA ARG A 91 9.25 -7.83 11.47
C ARG A 91 9.63 -8.48 10.14
N VAL A 92 8.72 -8.50 9.17
CA VAL A 92 9.00 -9.04 7.83
C VAL A 92 10.05 -8.20 7.12
N ALA A 93 9.94 -6.87 7.16
CA ALA A 93 10.94 -5.96 6.62
C ALA A 93 12.31 -6.21 7.25
N CYS A 94 12.37 -6.42 8.58
CA CYS A 94 13.64 -6.72 9.24
C CYS A 94 14.21 -8.09 8.89
N ARG A 95 13.38 -9.10 8.67
CA ARG A 95 13.84 -10.41 8.19
C ARG A 95 14.48 -10.30 6.80
N LEU A 96 13.91 -9.51 5.90
CA LEU A 96 14.43 -9.31 4.55
C LEU A 96 15.76 -8.52 4.50
N ARG A 97 16.09 -7.82 5.59
CA ARG A 97 17.30 -7.00 5.73
C ARG A 97 18.26 -7.52 6.79
N ASP A 98 18.08 -8.78 7.23
CA ASP A 98 18.89 -9.43 8.28
C ASP A 98 18.98 -8.65 9.61
N CYS A 99 18.00 -7.81 9.94
CA CYS A 99 17.90 -7.12 11.23
C CYS A 99 17.00 -7.81 12.25
N TRP A 100 16.48 -9.00 11.96
CA TRP A 100 15.57 -9.73 12.85
C TRP A 100 16.20 -10.19 14.17
N GLN A 101 17.53 -10.25 14.26
CA GLN A 101 18.27 -10.60 15.48
C GLN A 101 18.68 -9.36 16.30
N VAL A 102 18.37 -8.16 15.82
CA VAL A 102 18.74 -6.92 16.51
C VAL A 102 17.92 -6.79 17.79
N PRO A 103 18.57 -6.63 18.97
CA PRO A 103 17.87 -6.40 20.22
C PRO A 103 16.99 -5.15 20.13
N GLY A 104 15.71 -5.28 20.45
CA GLY A 104 14.75 -4.17 20.47
C GLY A 104 13.77 -4.13 19.30
N VAL A 105 13.91 -4.95 18.26
CA VAL A 105 12.89 -5.07 17.19
C VAL A 105 11.57 -5.49 17.84
N LYS A 106 10.54 -4.64 17.75
CA LYS A 106 9.23 -4.94 18.33
C LYS A 106 8.66 -6.24 17.76
N THR A 107 8.49 -7.22 18.63
CA THR A 107 7.66 -8.40 18.39
C THR A 107 6.27 -8.12 18.93
N TRP A 108 5.24 -8.52 18.18
CA TRP A 108 3.89 -8.62 18.73
C TRP A 108 3.81 -9.95 19.47
N ASP A 109 3.91 -9.90 20.80
CA ASP A 109 3.70 -11.03 21.70
C ASP A 109 2.44 -10.78 22.54
#